data_AF-A0ABD6E3X7-F1
#
_entry.id   AF-A0ABD6E3X7-F1
#
_cell.length_a   1.000
_cell.length_b   1.000
_cell.length_c   1.000
_cell.angle_alpha   90.00
_cell.angle_beta   90.00
_cell.angle_gamma   90.00
#
_symmetry.space_group_name_H-M   'P 1'
#
loop_
_entity.id
_entity.type
_entity.pdbx_description
1 polymer ?
#
loop_
_entity_poly.entity_id
_entity_poly.type
_entity_poly.pdbx_seq_one_letter_code
_entity_poly.pdbx_strand_id
1 'polypeptide(L)'
;MDENTDRTPIINVINESSSFDADDDESTGYDGYVTPDELITNYSQPNLLSRSSFQRQSQTSSSSKLSDHPPFDSARMQYGSEQDFRTRLQNYFLENQKSSLRIRSFHFFIKVLSCVLYCVRVVNDNGRIPESVNKPHYGPEDVKYAYLIWVDRSFYLWACQVIVAVISMIENVVIFYLSYKGSAFRVLLNINFLLELLTSAPLVVTIFKPEWRELYVPIFLNCWLAMNALQEILSDLNRVSQVGQSALFRQMIVLFSVLICLIFTGACGMEHLQRAGQRHFDLFTSLYFVMVTFSTVGYGDLYPDTWMSRLYVISLICIAFGILPSQVRHCSQILAVHRNATN
;
A
#
# COMPACT_ATOMS: atom_id res chain seq x y z
N MET A 1 76.74 -0.77 -12.97
CA MET A 1 76.66 0.24 -11.91
C MET A 1 75.98 1.44 -12.52
N ASP A 2 74.69 1.53 -12.20
CA ASP A 2 73.67 2.58 -12.36
C ASP A 2 73.77 3.63 -13.46
N GLU A 3 72.68 3.65 -14.24
CA GLU A 3 72.46 4.35 -15.51
C GLU A 3 71.53 5.57 -15.32
N ASN A 4 72.15 6.72 -15.50
CA ASN A 4 71.73 7.98 -16.14
C ASN A 4 70.23 8.35 -16.37
N THR A 5 69.80 9.40 -15.65
CA THR A 5 69.34 10.73 -16.11
C THR A 5 68.67 10.92 -17.50
N ASP A 6 67.38 11.30 -17.44
CA ASP A 6 66.69 12.44 -18.08
C ASP A 6 66.55 12.60 -19.62
N ARG A 7 65.36 13.13 -19.98
CA ARG A 7 64.92 13.85 -21.21
C ARG A 7 64.14 13.13 -22.32
N THR A 8 62.86 13.54 -22.42
CA THR A 8 61.98 13.66 -23.61
C THR A 8 62.58 14.54 -24.73
N PRO A 9 61.92 14.79 -25.90
CA PRO A 9 60.73 14.19 -26.57
C PRO A 9 61.05 13.83 -28.07
N ILE A 10 60.06 13.50 -28.92
CA ILE A 10 59.89 13.96 -30.35
C ILE A 10 58.67 13.27 -31.02
N ILE A 11 57.97 14.06 -31.84
CA ILE A 11 56.76 13.82 -32.67
C ILE A 11 57.16 13.48 -34.13
N ASN A 12 56.34 12.71 -34.88
CA ASN A 12 55.95 12.84 -36.31
C ASN A 12 55.64 11.46 -36.92
N VAL A 13 54.44 11.12 -37.41
CA VAL A 13 53.66 11.59 -38.60
C VAL A 13 54.21 11.08 -39.94
N ILE A 14 53.33 10.39 -40.70
CA ILE A 14 53.14 10.23 -42.18
C ILE A 14 52.49 8.82 -42.36
N ASN A 15 51.21 8.60 -42.71
CA ASN A 15 50.30 9.09 -43.77
C ASN A 15 50.50 8.36 -45.11
N GLU A 16 49.49 7.62 -45.59
CA GLU A 16 49.16 7.54 -47.02
C GLU A 16 47.74 7.01 -47.30
N SER A 17 46.98 7.91 -47.95
CA SER A 17 45.71 7.84 -48.67
C SER A 17 45.83 7.08 -50.01
N SER A 18 44.76 6.60 -50.66
CA SER A 18 43.87 7.33 -51.61
C SER A 18 42.93 6.28 -52.28
N SER A 19 41.82 6.53 -52.98
CA SER A 19 40.92 7.65 -53.33
C SER A 19 39.87 7.10 -54.34
N PHE A 20 38.61 7.53 -54.32
CA PHE A 20 37.85 7.90 -55.55
C PHE A 20 36.52 8.62 -55.24
N ASP A 21 36.24 9.66 -56.02
CA ASP A 21 35.19 10.71 -55.97
C ASP A 21 33.79 10.22 -56.44
N ALA A 22 32.65 10.66 -55.85
CA ALA A 22 31.80 11.87 -56.03
C ALA A 22 30.72 11.78 -57.14
N ASP A 23 29.45 11.99 -56.76
CA ASP A 23 28.45 12.90 -57.38
C ASP A 23 27.07 12.84 -56.64
N ASP A 24 26.65 14.01 -56.12
CA ASP A 24 25.34 14.67 -55.85
C ASP A 24 24.00 13.84 -55.78
N ASP A 25 22.94 14.15 -55.01
CA ASP A 25 22.41 15.44 -54.51
C ASP A 25 21.31 15.25 -53.42
N GLU A 26 20.97 16.34 -52.72
CA GLU A 26 19.66 16.71 -52.10
C GLU A 26 19.27 16.37 -50.62
N SER A 27 19.64 17.31 -49.72
CA SER A 27 18.80 18.13 -48.79
C SER A 27 18.08 17.58 -47.52
N THR A 28 18.36 18.31 -46.41
CA THR A 28 17.56 18.59 -45.19
C THR A 28 17.30 17.44 -44.18
N GLY A 29 17.36 17.58 -42.85
CA GLY A 29 17.58 18.73 -41.96
C GLY A 29 16.96 18.46 -40.57
N TYR A 30 17.78 18.60 -39.53
CA TYR A 30 17.50 19.07 -38.16
C TYR A 30 16.71 18.26 -37.10
N ASP A 31 17.39 18.17 -35.95
CA ASP A 31 16.91 17.97 -34.57
C ASP A 31 15.77 18.92 -34.16
N GLY A 32 14.90 18.44 -33.25
CA GLY A 32 13.88 19.26 -32.60
C GLY A 32 13.49 18.72 -31.22
N TYR A 33 13.88 19.47 -30.18
CA TYR A 33 13.44 19.37 -28.79
C TYR A 33 11.91 19.45 -28.66
N VAL A 34 11.30 18.59 -27.84
CA VAL A 34 9.87 18.65 -27.49
C VAL A 34 9.72 19.13 -26.05
N THR A 35 8.96 20.21 -25.87
CA THR A 35 8.64 20.87 -24.60
C THR A 35 7.51 20.16 -23.84
N PRO A 36 7.47 20.23 -22.50
CA PRO A 36 6.55 19.45 -21.68
C PRO A 36 5.24 20.21 -21.37
N ASP A 37 4.33 20.29 -22.34
CA ASP A 37 2.93 20.71 -22.09
C ASP A 37 1.88 19.68 -22.58
N GLU A 38 2.31 18.51 -23.07
CA GLU A 38 1.41 17.49 -23.66
C GLU A 38 1.09 16.29 -22.75
N LEU A 39 1.50 16.28 -21.48
CA LEU A 39 1.26 15.12 -20.60
C LEU A 39 0.05 15.22 -19.66
N ILE A 40 -0.80 16.24 -19.79
CA ILE A 40 -1.97 16.46 -18.93
C ILE A 40 -3.27 16.42 -19.74
N THR A 41 -3.59 15.29 -20.36
CA THR A 41 -4.98 14.96 -20.73
C THR A 41 -5.06 13.48 -21.11
N ASN A 42 -4.99 12.58 -20.13
CA ASN A 42 -5.40 11.18 -20.33
C ASN A 42 -5.77 10.49 -19.01
N TYR A 43 -6.70 11.08 -18.26
CA TYR A 43 -7.46 10.34 -17.24
C TYR A 43 -8.85 10.96 -17.02
N SER A 44 -9.71 10.92 -18.05
CA SER A 44 -11.16 11.01 -17.87
C SER A 44 -11.89 10.90 -19.21
N GLN A 45 -12.37 9.71 -19.57
CA GLN A 45 -13.76 9.43 -20.00
C GLN A 45 -13.89 8.02 -20.62
N PRO A 46 -14.99 7.29 -20.34
CA PRO A 46 -15.32 6.05 -21.04
C PRO A 46 -15.97 6.32 -22.40
N ASN A 47 -15.59 5.51 -23.37
CA ASN A 47 -16.05 5.46 -24.76
C ASN A 47 -17.56 5.62 -24.94
N LEU A 48 -17.95 6.56 -25.80
CA LEU A 48 -19.25 6.56 -26.49
C LEU A 48 -19.02 6.64 -28.00
N LEU A 49 -19.46 5.55 -28.62
CA LEU A 49 -19.57 5.15 -30.01
C LEU A 49 -19.50 6.24 -31.10
N SER A 50 -18.76 5.86 -32.12
CA SER A 50 -18.66 6.41 -33.47
C SER A 50 -19.99 6.79 -34.12
N ARG A 51 -20.01 7.96 -34.78
CA ARG A 51 -20.51 8.07 -36.16
C ARG A 51 -19.99 9.34 -36.85
N SER A 52 -19.16 9.07 -37.85
CA SER A 52 -18.73 9.93 -38.95
C SER A 52 -19.91 10.54 -39.72
N SER A 53 -19.81 11.82 -40.10
CA SER A 53 -19.67 12.22 -41.52
C SER A 53 -19.76 13.75 -41.69
N PHE A 54 -18.72 14.29 -42.32
CA PHE A 54 -18.63 15.61 -42.96
C PHE A 54 -19.85 15.94 -43.83
N GLN A 55 -20.39 17.17 -43.72
CA GLN A 55 -20.86 17.93 -44.87
C GLN A 55 -20.75 19.45 -44.60
N ARG A 56 -20.22 20.16 -45.60
CA ARG A 56 -19.88 21.59 -45.63
C ARG A 56 -20.99 22.39 -46.34
N GLN A 57 -21.01 23.72 -46.10
CA GLN A 57 -21.82 24.79 -46.73
C GLN A 57 -23.23 24.96 -46.14
N SER A 58 -23.80 26.16 -45.94
CA SER A 58 -23.46 27.53 -46.33
C SER A 58 -24.29 28.52 -45.47
N GLN A 59 -23.79 29.74 -45.30
CA GLN A 59 -24.56 30.88 -44.76
C GLN A 59 -25.73 31.22 -45.70
N THR A 60 -26.95 31.38 -45.15
CA THR A 60 -27.94 32.33 -45.66
C THR A 60 -28.75 32.89 -44.50
N SER A 61 -28.89 34.22 -44.50
CA SER A 61 -29.66 35.03 -43.56
C SER A 61 -31.14 34.98 -43.94
N SER A 62 -32.07 34.89 -42.99
CA SER A 62 -33.47 35.30 -43.16
C SER A 62 -34.16 35.55 -41.82
N SER A 63 -34.85 36.67 -41.76
CA SER A 63 -35.57 37.24 -40.62
C SER A 63 -36.99 36.65 -40.43
N SER A 64 -37.47 36.74 -39.19
CA SER A 64 -38.89 36.79 -38.76
C SER A 64 -39.76 35.53 -38.85
N LYS A 65 -40.28 35.07 -37.69
CA LYS A 65 -41.71 35.24 -37.32
C LYS A 65 -42.02 34.68 -35.92
N LEU A 66 -42.75 35.50 -35.20
CA LEU A 66 -43.46 35.29 -33.94
C LEU A 66 -44.63 34.31 -34.12
N SER A 67 -44.80 33.35 -33.22
CA SER A 67 -46.08 32.71 -32.96
C SER A 67 -46.10 32.09 -31.55
N ASP A 68 -46.95 32.65 -30.70
CA ASP A 68 -47.29 32.24 -29.35
C ASP A 68 -47.90 30.84 -29.28
N HIS A 69 -47.43 30.01 -28.36
CA HIS A 69 -48.22 28.96 -27.68
C HIS A 69 -47.66 28.71 -26.26
N PRO A 70 -48.53 28.40 -25.28
CA PRO A 70 -48.26 28.57 -23.85
C PRO A 70 -47.32 27.48 -23.30
N PRO A 71 -46.64 27.71 -22.16
CA PRO A 71 -45.86 26.67 -21.51
C PRO A 71 -46.83 25.70 -20.85
N PHE A 72 -47.10 24.57 -21.50
CA PHE A 72 -47.77 23.45 -20.85
C PHE A 72 -46.82 22.83 -19.84
N ASP A 73 -47.30 22.78 -18.60
CA ASP A 73 -46.69 22.11 -17.48
C ASP A 73 -46.09 20.75 -17.86
N SER A 74 -44.78 20.69 -17.71
CA SER A 74 -44.09 19.49 -17.28
C SER A 74 -43.00 19.93 -16.33
N ALA A 75 -43.40 20.61 -15.27
CA ALA A 75 -42.76 20.37 -13.99
C ALA A 75 -42.75 18.85 -13.80
N ARG A 76 -41.65 18.20 -14.19
CA ARG A 76 -41.31 16.88 -13.67
C ARG A 76 -41.23 17.13 -12.17
N MET A 77 -42.36 16.93 -11.50
CA MET A 77 -42.39 16.47 -10.14
C MET A 77 -41.47 15.27 -10.13
N GLN A 78 -40.20 15.52 -9.82
CA GLN A 78 -39.26 14.50 -9.45
C GLN A 78 -39.70 14.08 -8.07
N TYR A 79 -40.83 13.35 -8.03
CA TYR A 79 -41.21 12.51 -6.92
C TYR A 79 -39.95 11.77 -6.56
N GLY A 80 -39.46 12.04 -5.34
CA GLY A 80 -38.28 11.40 -4.82
C GLY A 80 -38.43 9.92 -5.06
N SER A 81 -37.59 9.36 -5.94
CA SER A 81 -37.39 7.93 -5.90
C SER A 81 -36.99 7.66 -4.47
N GLU A 82 -37.70 6.76 -3.79
CA GLU A 82 -37.19 6.22 -2.55
C GLU A 82 -35.80 5.70 -2.88
N GLN A 83 -34.78 6.48 -2.51
CA GLN A 83 -33.41 6.11 -2.80
C GLN A 83 -33.20 4.80 -2.07
N ASP A 84 -32.95 3.74 -2.86
CA ASP A 84 -32.66 2.41 -2.37
C ASP A 84 -31.61 2.53 -1.26
N PHE A 85 -31.76 1.73 -0.20
CA PHE A 85 -30.91 1.84 1.00
C PHE A 85 -29.42 1.77 0.64
N ARG A 86 -29.10 0.98 -0.38
CA ARG A 86 -27.76 0.89 -0.99
C ARG A 86 -27.27 2.23 -1.54
N THR A 87 -28.11 2.99 -2.25
CA THR A 87 -27.76 4.31 -2.80
C THR A 87 -27.51 5.32 -1.69
N ARG A 88 -28.31 5.30 -0.62
CA ARG A 88 -28.08 6.17 0.55
C ARG A 88 -26.76 5.86 1.24
N LEU A 89 -26.43 4.58 1.39
CA LEU A 89 -25.13 4.15 1.93
C LEU A 89 -23.98 4.55 1.02
N GLN A 90 -24.10 4.36 -0.30
CA GLN A 90 -23.09 4.78 -1.26
C GLN A 90 -22.85 6.29 -1.19
N ASN A 91 -23.92 7.09 -1.13
CA ASN A 91 -23.78 8.54 -1.01
C ASN A 91 -23.13 8.95 0.32
N TYR A 92 -23.44 8.25 1.42
CA TYR A 92 -22.84 8.53 2.73
C TYR A 92 -21.36 8.11 2.83
N PHE A 93 -21.01 6.94 2.29
CA PHE A 93 -19.64 6.39 2.35
C PHE A 93 -18.71 6.96 1.27
N LEU A 94 -19.22 7.30 0.08
CA LEU A 94 -18.40 7.65 -1.09
C LEU A 94 -18.58 9.10 -1.55
N GLU A 95 -19.81 9.62 -1.57
CA GLU A 95 -20.08 10.95 -2.15
C GLU A 95 -19.89 12.09 -1.13
N ASN A 96 -20.32 11.89 0.12
CA ASN A 96 -20.17 12.91 1.15
C ASN A 96 -18.74 12.93 1.69
N GLN A 97 -17.93 13.84 1.18
CA GLN A 97 -16.49 13.95 1.46
C GLN A 97 -16.16 14.04 2.96
N LYS A 98 -16.95 14.78 3.76
CA LYS A 98 -16.72 14.89 5.22
C LYS A 98 -17.05 13.59 5.95
N SER A 99 -18.10 12.89 5.53
CA SER A 99 -18.47 11.61 6.12
C SER A 99 -17.51 10.49 5.70
N SER A 100 -17.16 10.42 4.41
CA SER A 100 -16.15 9.50 3.87
C SER A 100 -14.83 9.60 4.64
N LEU A 101 -14.31 10.82 4.83
CA LEU A 101 -13.05 11.02 5.56
C LEU A 101 -13.14 10.54 7.01
N ARG A 102 -14.26 10.78 7.71
CA ARG A 102 -14.48 10.32 9.09
C ARG A 102 -14.53 8.80 9.17
N ILE A 103 -15.24 8.16 8.25
CA ILE A 103 -15.34 6.70 8.19
C ILE A 103 -13.96 6.09 7.95
N ARG A 104 -13.20 6.59 6.98
CA ARG A 104 -11.85 6.08 6.71
C ARG A 104 -10.88 6.33 7.87
N SER A 105 -11.02 7.45 8.55
CA SER A 105 -10.26 7.77 9.77
C SER A 105 -10.60 6.83 10.92
N PHE A 106 -11.88 6.49 11.09
CA PHE A 106 -12.32 5.50 12.07
C PHE A 106 -11.80 4.09 11.72
N HIS A 107 -11.88 3.69 10.45
CA HIS A 107 -11.30 2.43 9.97
C HIS A 107 -9.79 2.36 10.24
N PHE A 108 -9.04 3.43 9.91
CA PHE A 108 -7.61 3.54 10.24
C PHE A 108 -7.37 3.36 11.75
N PHE A 109 -8.14 4.05 12.58
CA PHE A 109 -8.04 3.96 14.03
C PHE A 109 -8.27 2.54 14.54
N ILE A 110 -9.28 1.83 14.04
CA ILE A 110 -9.59 0.43 14.40
C ILE A 110 -8.42 -0.51 14.06
N LYS A 111 -7.75 -0.33 12.90
CA LYS A 111 -6.57 -1.13 12.55
C LYS A 111 -5.38 -0.84 13.45
N VAL A 112 -5.10 0.43 13.73
CA VAL A 112 -4.03 0.82 14.66
C VAL A 112 -4.30 0.27 16.06
N LEU A 113 -5.53 0.41 16.56
CA LEU A 113 -5.95 -0.14 17.85
C LEU A 113 -5.75 -1.65 17.91
N SER A 114 -6.06 -2.38 16.84
CA SER A 114 -5.80 -3.83 16.74
C SER A 114 -4.32 -4.17 16.92
N CYS A 115 -3.44 -3.41 16.25
CA CYS A 115 -1.98 -3.58 16.38
C CYS A 115 -1.49 -3.25 17.80
N VAL A 116 -2.02 -2.19 18.42
CA VAL A 116 -1.69 -1.83 19.81
C VAL A 116 -2.12 -2.93 20.76
N LEU A 117 -3.33 -3.47 20.62
CA LEU A 117 -3.80 -4.60 21.43
C LEU A 117 -2.94 -5.85 21.22
N TYR A 118 -2.39 -6.07 20.02
CA TYR A 118 -1.41 -7.13 19.78
C TYR A 118 -0.12 -6.89 20.59
N CYS A 119 0.44 -5.68 20.56
CA CYS A 119 1.64 -5.35 21.34
C CYS A 119 1.41 -5.53 22.85
N VAL A 120 0.27 -5.07 23.37
CA VAL A 120 -0.10 -5.24 24.79
C VAL A 120 -0.17 -6.73 25.13
N ARG A 121 -0.74 -7.56 24.24
CA ARG A 121 -0.76 -9.02 24.40
C ARG A 121 0.65 -9.62 24.41
N VAL A 122 1.55 -9.19 23.52
CA VAL A 122 2.95 -9.66 23.48
C VAL A 122 3.66 -9.33 24.78
N VAL A 123 3.57 -8.08 25.24
CA VAL A 123 4.25 -7.60 26.45
C VAL A 123 3.73 -8.27 27.71
N ASN A 124 2.44 -8.64 27.74
CA ASN A 124 1.83 -9.34 28.87
C ASN A 124 1.93 -10.88 28.75
N ASP A 125 2.64 -11.40 27.76
CA ASP A 125 2.80 -12.84 27.57
C ASP A 125 3.91 -13.39 28.47
N ASN A 126 3.60 -14.44 29.23
CA ASN A 126 4.56 -15.11 30.11
C ASN A 126 5.45 -16.13 29.37
N GLY A 127 5.28 -16.32 28.06
CA GLY A 127 6.05 -17.25 27.24
C GLY A 127 5.73 -18.72 27.52
N ARG A 128 4.61 -19.00 28.18
CA ARG A 128 4.18 -20.36 28.56
C ARG A 128 3.04 -20.82 27.66
N ILE A 129 2.99 -22.14 27.41
CA ILE A 129 1.81 -22.77 26.82
C ILE A 129 0.66 -22.69 27.86
N PRO A 130 -0.59 -22.44 27.43
CA PRO A 130 -1.76 -22.53 28.29
C PRO A 130 -1.86 -23.85 29.08
N GLU A 131 -2.40 -23.80 30.29
CA GLU A 131 -2.55 -24.98 31.16
C GLU A 131 -3.54 -26.02 30.61
N SER A 132 -4.45 -25.59 29.74
CA SER A 132 -5.42 -26.41 29.01
C SER A 132 -4.79 -27.40 28.01
N VAL A 133 -3.55 -27.13 27.57
CA VAL A 133 -2.88 -27.91 26.51
C VAL A 133 -1.84 -28.86 27.13
N ASN A 134 -1.96 -30.15 26.79
CA ASN A 134 -0.97 -31.14 27.19
C ASN A 134 0.40 -30.79 26.62
N LYS A 135 1.39 -30.61 27.51
CA LYS A 135 2.77 -30.26 27.13
C LYS A 135 3.38 -31.42 26.35
N PRO A 136 3.69 -31.25 25.04
CA PRO A 136 4.40 -32.28 24.30
C PRO A 136 5.80 -32.45 24.89
N HIS A 137 6.30 -33.68 24.91
CA HIS A 137 7.70 -33.92 25.23
C HIS A 137 8.54 -33.50 24.03
N TYR A 138 9.42 -32.52 24.22
CA TYR A 138 10.34 -32.05 23.20
C TYR A 138 11.75 -32.49 23.56
N GLY A 139 12.47 -33.05 22.59
CA GLY A 139 13.90 -33.23 22.68
C GLY A 139 14.65 -31.90 22.75
N PRO A 140 15.93 -31.93 23.14
CA PRO A 140 16.74 -30.72 23.33
C PRO A 140 16.92 -29.88 22.04
N GLU A 141 16.82 -30.49 20.85
CA GLU A 141 16.95 -29.78 19.57
C GLU A 141 15.62 -29.64 18.80
N ASP A 142 14.50 -30.08 19.39
CA ASP A 142 13.23 -30.07 18.69
C ASP A 142 12.60 -28.68 18.66
N VAL A 143 11.97 -28.36 17.52
CA VAL A 143 11.21 -27.13 17.34
C VAL A 143 9.87 -27.23 18.08
N LYS A 144 9.61 -26.28 18.99
CA LYS A 144 8.46 -26.36 19.90
C LYS A 144 7.18 -25.78 19.27
N TYR A 145 6.60 -26.48 18.29
CA TYR A 145 5.45 -26.01 17.50
C TYR A 145 4.22 -25.60 18.34
N ALA A 146 3.97 -26.25 19.48
CA ALA A 146 2.83 -25.91 20.33
C ALA A 146 2.86 -24.46 20.84
N TYR A 147 4.06 -23.87 21.02
CA TYR A 147 4.22 -22.48 21.46
C TYR A 147 3.90 -21.44 20.35
N LEU A 148 3.82 -21.88 19.09
CA LEU A 148 3.38 -21.03 17.97
C LEU A 148 1.86 -20.99 17.87
N ILE A 149 1.22 -22.14 18.00
CA ILE A 149 -0.23 -22.27 17.80
C ILE A 149 -0.99 -21.79 19.03
N TRP A 150 -0.52 -22.15 20.23
CA TRP A 150 -1.20 -21.89 21.49
C TRP A 150 -0.51 -20.77 22.25
N VAL A 151 -1.25 -19.69 22.45
CA VAL A 151 -0.77 -18.47 23.08
C VAL A 151 -1.72 -18.08 24.19
N ASP A 152 -1.21 -18.14 25.42
CA ASP A 152 -1.95 -17.73 26.61
C ASP A 152 -2.27 -16.24 26.55
N ARG A 153 -3.52 -15.89 26.87
CA ARG A 153 -3.99 -14.51 26.84
C ARG A 153 -5.03 -14.31 27.92
N SER A 154 -5.00 -13.13 28.55
CA SER A 154 -6.02 -12.78 29.52
C SER A 154 -7.38 -12.65 28.84
N PHE A 155 -8.43 -13.04 29.57
CA PHE A 155 -9.81 -12.98 29.08
C PHE A 155 -10.19 -11.56 28.62
N TYR A 156 -9.75 -10.53 29.35
CA TYR A 156 -10.04 -9.14 29.01
C TYR A 156 -9.37 -8.71 27.70
N LEU A 157 -8.12 -9.08 27.46
CA LEU A 157 -7.43 -8.77 26.21
C LEU A 157 -8.07 -9.50 25.03
N TRP A 158 -8.41 -10.78 25.21
CA TRP A 158 -9.16 -11.54 24.22
C TRP A 158 -10.50 -10.86 23.88
N ALA A 159 -11.28 -10.48 24.90
CA ALA A 159 -12.57 -9.83 24.69
C ALA A 159 -12.43 -8.50 23.92
N CYS A 160 -11.44 -7.66 24.28
CA CYS A 160 -11.14 -6.42 23.55
C CYS A 160 -10.77 -6.70 22.09
N GLN A 161 -9.90 -7.68 21.83
CA GLN A 161 -9.49 -8.05 20.46
C GLN A 161 -10.68 -8.55 19.64
N VAL A 162 -11.56 -9.36 20.23
CA VAL A 162 -12.76 -9.87 19.57
C VAL A 162 -13.75 -8.74 19.25
N ILE A 163 -13.98 -7.81 20.18
CA ILE A 163 -14.86 -6.65 19.93
C ILE A 163 -14.35 -5.83 18.75
N VAL A 164 -13.04 -5.52 18.75
CA VAL A 164 -12.41 -4.78 17.65
C VAL A 164 -12.51 -5.55 16.34
N ALA A 165 -12.27 -6.87 16.34
CA ALA A 165 -12.41 -7.72 15.16
C ALA A 165 -13.86 -7.80 14.63
N VAL A 166 -14.87 -7.83 15.50
CA VAL A 166 -16.28 -7.81 15.10
C VAL A 166 -16.63 -6.49 14.41
N ILE A 167 -16.23 -5.35 14.99
CA ILE A 167 -16.44 -4.03 14.37
C ILE A 167 -15.77 -3.99 12.99
N SER A 168 -14.51 -4.41 12.93
CA SER A 168 -13.70 -4.47 11.73
C SER A 168 -14.33 -5.34 10.62
N MET A 169 -14.85 -6.50 10.99
CA MET A 169 -15.52 -7.43 10.08
C MET A 169 -16.85 -6.86 9.56
N ILE A 170 -17.63 -6.18 10.40
CA ILE A 170 -18.88 -5.52 9.98
C ILE A 170 -18.57 -4.43 8.95
N GLU A 171 -17.57 -3.59 9.20
CA GLU A 171 -17.13 -2.56 8.25
C GLU A 171 -16.73 -3.17 6.90
N ASN A 172 -15.94 -4.25 6.93
CA ASN A 172 -15.50 -4.92 5.71
C ASN A 172 -16.66 -5.57 4.94
N VAL A 173 -17.66 -6.12 5.63
CA VAL A 173 -18.89 -6.64 5.00
C VAL A 173 -19.69 -5.52 4.33
N VAL A 174 -19.79 -4.35 4.97
CA VAL A 174 -20.44 -3.17 4.37
C VAL A 174 -19.68 -2.72 3.13
N ILE A 175 -18.35 -2.60 3.20
CA ILE A 175 -17.52 -2.22 2.05
C ILE A 175 -17.65 -3.24 0.91
N PHE A 176 -17.64 -4.53 1.22
CA PHE A 176 -17.86 -5.60 0.26
C PHE A 176 -19.23 -5.47 -0.44
N TYR A 177 -20.29 -5.27 0.34
CA TYR A 177 -21.65 -5.09 -0.18
C TYR A 177 -21.75 -3.86 -1.10
N LEU A 178 -21.17 -2.73 -0.70
CA LEU A 178 -21.16 -1.51 -1.52
C LEU A 178 -20.32 -1.66 -2.79
N SER A 179 -19.22 -2.41 -2.71
CA SER A 179 -18.29 -2.66 -3.82
C SER A 179 -18.79 -3.71 -4.82
N TYR A 180 -19.81 -4.49 -4.49
CA TYR A 180 -20.32 -5.57 -5.32
C TYR A 180 -20.95 -5.04 -6.63
N LYS A 181 -20.23 -5.17 -7.75
CA LYS A 181 -20.69 -4.81 -9.10
C LYS A 181 -20.97 -6.02 -10.00
N GLY A 182 -21.36 -7.16 -9.40
CA GLY A 182 -21.72 -8.39 -10.13
C GLY A 182 -20.64 -9.49 -10.14
N SER A 183 -19.38 -9.18 -9.83
CA SER A 183 -18.32 -10.20 -9.65
C SER A 183 -17.86 -10.25 -8.21
N ALA A 184 -18.50 -11.11 -7.39
CA ALA A 184 -18.11 -11.33 -6.01
C ALA A 184 -16.68 -11.92 -5.92
N PHE A 185 -16.35 -12.84 -6.82
CA PHE A 185 -15.07 -13.53 -6.82
C PHE A 185 -13.87 -12.58 -6.91
N ARG A 186 -13.95 -11.53 -7.74
CA ARG A 186 -12.90 -10.52 -7.85
C ARG A 186 -12.71 -9.75 -6.54
N VAL A 187 -13.81 -9.42 -5.85
CA VAL A 187 -13.75 -8.67 -4.59
C VAL A 187 -13.24 -9.57 -3.45
N LEU A 188 -13.65 -10.84 -3.44
CA LEU A 188 -13.19 -11.84 -2.45
C LEU A 188 -11.69 -12.13 -2.56
N LEU A 189 -11.12 -12.14 -3.78
CA LEU A 189 -9.69 -12.33 -4.00
C LEU A 189 -8.85 -11.06 -3.83
N ASN A 190 -9.43 -9.95 -3.38
CA ASN A 190 -8.66 -8.76 -3.06
C ASN A 190 -7.77 -9.04 -1.84
N ILE A 191 -6.46 -8.81 -1.96
CA ILE A 191 -5.48 -9.04 -0.90
C ILE A 191 -5.87 -8.31 0.40
N ASN A 192 -6.43 -7.10 0.30
CA ASN A 192 -6.88 -6.35 1.48
C ASN A 192 -8.06 -7.05 2.18
N PHE A 193 -9.00 -7.59 1.41
CA PHE A 193 -10.13 -8.34 1.96
C PHE A 193 -9.68 -9.67 2.58
N LEU A 194 -8.77 -10.38 1.91
CA LEU A 194 -8.21 -11.63 2.41
C LEU A 194 -7.40 -11.42 3.69
N LEU A 195 -6.59 -10.36 3.75
CA LEU A 195 -5.81 -10.02 4.94
C LEU A 195 -6.72 -9.69 6.13
N GLU A 196 -7.78 -8.93 5.88
CA GLU A 196 -8.81 -8.62 6.87
C GLU A 196 -9.54 -9.88 7.37
N LEU A 197 -9.89 -10.77 6.44
CA LEU A 197 -10.53 -12.04 6.76
C LEU A 197 -9.58 -12.92 7.59
N LEU A 198 -8.29 -12.97 7.23
CA LEU A 198 -7.26 -13.74 7.91
C LEU A 198 -7.05 -13.28 9.36
N THR A 199 -7.07 -11.97 9.62
CA THR A 199 -6.80 -11.43 10.95
C THR A 199 -8.04 -11.33 11.84
N SER A 200 -9.24 -11.19 11.24
CA SER A 200 -10.48 -10.97 12.00
C SER A 200 -11.35 -12.22 12.14
N ALA A 201 -11.50 -13.02 11.09
CA ALA A 201 -12.43 -14.16 11.12
C ALA A 201 -12.04 -15.23 12.16
N PRO A 202 -10.75 -15.64 12.30
CA PRO A 202 -10.38 -16.59 13.34
C PRO A 202 -10.72 -16.09 14.74
N LEU A 203 -10.50 -14.80 15.03
CA LEU A 203 -10.86 -14.19 16.32
C LEU A 203 -12.35 -14.28 16.60
N VAL A 204 -13.20 -13.97 15.62
CA VAL A 204 -14.67 -14.08 15.76
C VAL A 204 -15.07 -15.54 15.99
N VAL A 205 -14.46 -16.48 15.28
CA VAL A 205 -14.72 -17.92 15.44
C VAL A 205 -14.35 -18.42 16.85
N THR A 206 -13.37 -17.81 17.53
CA THR A 206 -13.02 -18.19 18.92
C THR A 206 -14.15 -17.99 19.94
N ILE A 207 -15.22 -17.27 19.60
CA ILE A 207 -16.40 -17.09 20.48
C ILE A 207 -17.13 -18.42 20.70
N PHE A 208 -17.18 -19.30 19.69
CA PHE A 208 -18.01 -20.50 19.71
C PHE A 208 -17.48 -21.59 20.66
N LYS A 209 -16.17 -21.63 20.92
CA LYS A 209 -15.53 -22.64 21.78
C LYS A 209 -14.47 -21.99 22.68
N PRO A 210 -14.55 -22.20 24.01
CA PRO A 210 -13.58 -21.63 24.95
C PRO A 210 -12.13 -22.03 24.67
N GLU A 211 -11.88 -23.26 24.21
CA GLU A 211 -10.55 -23.76 23.87
C GLU A 211 -9.88 -22.95 22.75
N TRP A 212 -10.66 -22.40 21.81
CA TRP A 212 -10.11 -21.68 20.66
C TRP A 212 -9.63 -20.27 21.00
N ARG A 213 -9.91 -19.77 22.21
CA ARG A 213 -9.48 -18.43 22.65
C ARG A 213 -7.96 -18.29 22.67
N GLU A 214 -7.25 -19.39 22.84
CA GLU A 214 -5.80 -19.47 22.92
C GLU A 214 -5.14 -19.60 21.54
N LEU A 215 -5.91 -19.78 20.47
CA LEU A 215 -5.39 -19.92 19.11
C LEU A 215 -4.72 -18.63 18.64
N TYR A 216 -3.45 -18.72 18.26
CA TYR A 216 -2.71 -17.60 17.71
C TYR A 216 -3.34 -17.05 16.42
N VAL A 217 -3.40 -15.72 16.34
CA VAL A 217 -3.84 -14.99 15.15
C VAL A 217 -2.82 -13.87 14.88
N PRO A 218 -2.32 -13.71 13.64
CA PRO A 218 -1.30 -12.71 13.29
C PRO A 218 -1.90 -11.30 13.12
N ILE A 219 -2.51 -10.77 14.19
CA ILE A 219 -3.23 -9.48 14.22
C ILE A 219 -2.31 -8.31 13.81
N PHE A 220 -1.01 -8.43 14.04
CA PHE A 220 -0.03 -7.39 13.67
C PHE A 220 -0.07 -7.05 12.17
N LEU A 221 -0.54 -7.96 11.30
CA LEU A 221 -0.71 -7.70 9.87
C LEU A 221 -1.72 -6.58 9.56
N ASN A 222 -2.58 -6.21 10.52
CA ASN A 222 -3.47 -5.07 10.40
C ASN A 222 -2.71 -3.74 10.21
N CYS A 223 -1.39 -3.68 10.45
CA CYS A 223 -0.59 -2.50 10.13
C CYS A 223 -0.61 -2.17 8.63
N TRP A 224 -0.67 -3.18 7.75
CA TRP A 224 -0.77 -2.98 6.30
C TRP A 224 -2.15 -2.48 5.88
N LEU A 225 -3.20 -2.92 6.56
CA LEU A 225 -4.55 -2.39 6.38
C LEU A 225 -4.65 -0.94 6.87
N ALA A 226 -3.99 -0.62 7.99
CA ALA A 226 -3.86 0.75 8.49
C ALA A 226 -3.09 1.63 7.48
N MET A 227 -2.01 1.12 6.91
CA MET A 227 -1.28 1.81 5.83
C MET A 227 -2.19 2.14 4.65
N ASN A 228 -2.96 1.16 4.16
CA ASN A 228 -3.85 1.37 3.02
C ASN A 228 -4.94 2.40 3.35
N ALA A 229 -5.52 2.33 4.55
CA ALA A 229 -6.47 3.33 5.03
C ALA A 229 -5.83 4.73 5.14
N LEU A 230 -4.56 4.83 5.56
CA LEU A 230 -3.83 6.10 5.61
C LEU A 230 -3.63 6.68 4.22
N GLN A 231 -3.27 5.86 3.22
CA GLN A 231 -3.14 6.32 1.83
C GLN A 231 -4.47 6.86 1.29
N GLU A 232 -5.58 6.19 1.59
CA GLU A 232 -6.92 6.65 1.22
C GLU A 232 -7.27 7.99 1.90
N ILE A 233 -6.99 8.15 3.19
CA ILE A 233 -7.19 9.41 3.93
C ILE A 233 -6.37 10.53 3.30
N LEU A 234 -5.08 10.27 3.03
CA LEU A 234 -4.20 11.24 2.39
C LEU A 234 -4.68 11.66 1.00
N SER A 235 -5.25 10.72 0.23
CA SER A 235 -5.84 11.01 -1.07
C SER A 235 -7.10 11.88 -0.97
N ASP A 236 -7.96 11.63 0.02
CA ASP A 236 -9.15 12.44 0.29
C ASP A 236 -8.77 13.84 0.78
N LEU A 237 -7.77 13.94 1.66
CA LEU A 237 -7.27 15.21 2.18
C LEU A 237 -6.71 16.08 1.05
N ASN A 238 -6.02 15.49 0.07
CA ASN A 238 -5.56 16.23 -1.11
C ASN A 238 -6.73 16.81 -1.94
N ARG A 239 -7.88 16.12 -1.95
CA ARG A 239 -9.09 16.62 -2.61
C ARG A 239 -9.80 17.71 -1.80
N VAL A 240 -9.75 17.66 -0.46
CA VAL A 240 -10.37 18.69 0.43
C VAL A 240 -9.49 19.94 0.52
N SER A 241 -8.20 19.71 0.68
CA SER A 241 -7.21 20.73 0.95
C SER A 241 -6.78 21.37 -0.36
N GLN A 242 -7.52 22.40 -0.77
CA GLN A 242 -7.00 23.45 -1.66
C GLN A 242 -5.76 24.17 -1.05
N VAL A 243 -5.44 23.87 0.22
CA VAL A 243 -4.23 24.34 0.91
C VAL A 243 -3.04 23.52 0.41
N GLY A 244 -2.08 24.18 -0.20
CA GLY A 244 -0.91 23.64 -0.91
C GLY A 244 0.05 22.79 -0.06
N GLN A 245 -0.42 21.63 0.41
CA GLN A 245 0.45 20.56 0.87
C GLN A 245 1.07 19.91 -0.36
N SER A 246 2.37 20.10 -0.55
CA SER A 246 3.10 19.57 -1.70
C SER A 246 2.92 18.05 -1.80
N ALA A 247 2.70 17.52 -3.02
CA ALA A 247 2.63 16.07 -3.29
C ALA A 247 3.82 15.29 -2.66
N LEU A 248 4.95 15.98 -2.48
CA LEU A 248 6.12 15.54 -1.74
C LEU A 248 5.84 15.14 -0.29
N PHE A 249 5.16 16.00 0.48
CA PHE A 249 4.89 15.75 1.89
C PHE A 249 4.05 14.47 2.07
N ARG A 250 3.06 14.28 1.20
CA ARG A 250 2.26 13.06 1.16
C ARG A 250 3.11 11.82 0.89
N GLN A 251 3.96 11.88 -0.13
CA GLN A 251 4.82 10.75 -0.50
C GLN A 251 5.81 10.40 0.61
N MET A 252 6.32 11.41 1.33
CA MET A 252 7.16 11.19 2.51
C MET A 252 6.39 10.48 3.63
N ILE A 253 5.16 10.88 3.93
CA ILE A 253 4.32 10.18 4.92
C ILE A 253 4.12 8.71 4.54
N VAL A 254 3.80 8.44 3.26
CA VAL A 254 3.62 7.06 2.78
C VAL A 254 4.93 6.27 2.91
N LEU A 255 6.06 6.83 2.51
CA LEU A 255 7.38 6.19 2.62
C LEU A 255 7.72 5.83 4.07
N PHE A 256 7.58 6.79 5.00
CA PHE A 256 7.82 6.55 6.43
C PHE A 256 6.87 5.51 7.00
N SER A 257 5.59 5.57 6.63
CA SER A 257 4.61 4.60 7.08
C SER A 257 4.96 3.19 6.57
N VAL A 258 5.51 3.04 5.35
CA VAL A 258 5.89 1.73 4.78
C VAL A 258 7.06 1.16 5.56
N LEU A 259 8.06 2.00 5.85
CA LEU A 259 9.20 1.62 6.65
C LEU A 259 8.77 1.16 8.06
N ILE A 260 7.89 1.92 8.72
CA ILE A 260 7.34 1.57 10.03
C ILE A 260 6.57 0.25 9.97
N CYS A 261 5.72 0.05 8.96
CA CYS A 261 4.96 -1.20 8.78
C CYS A 261 5.89 -2.40 8.56
N LEU A 262 6.95 -2.26 7.77
CA LEU A 262 7.95 -3.33 7.56
C LEU A 262 8.68 -3.67 8.86
N ILE A 263 9.16 -2.66 9.59
CA ILE A 263 9.86 -2.86 10.87
C ILE A 263 8.93 -3.52 11.88
N PHE A 264 7.69 -3.04 11.99
CA PHE A 264 6.69 -3.58 12.91
C PHE A 264 6.32 -5.03 12.58
N THR A 265 6.06 -5.33 11.29
CA THR A 265 5.77 -6.68 10.81
C THR A 265 6.93 -7.60 11.13
N GLY A 266 8.16 -7.19 10.80
CA GLY A 266 9.37 -7.95 11.08
C GLY A 266 9.55 -8.25 12.55
N ALA A 267 9.40 -7.24 13.42
CA ALA A 267 9.61 -7.39 14.85
C ALA A 267 8.57 -8.34 15.47
N CYS A 268 7.29 -8.18 15.11
CA CYS A 268 6.21 -9.03 15.61
C CYS A 268 6.32 -10.47 15.09
N GLY A 269 6.69 -10.65 13.82
CA GLY A 269 6.87 -11.99 13.23
C GLY A 269 8.08 -12.72 13.82
N MET A 270 9.19 -12.00 14.04
CA MET A 270 10.37 -12.55 14.69
C MET A 270 10.09 -12.95 16.13
N GLU A 271 9.50 -12.06 16.94
CA GLU A 271 9.11 -12.36 18.31
C GLU A 271 8.28 -13.64 18.37
N HIS A 272 7.27 -13.76 17.50
CA HIS A 272 6.37 -14.91 17.50
C HIS A 272 7.05 -16.21 17.07
N LEU A 273 7.76 -16.22 15.94
CA LEU A 273 8.42 -17.44 15.42
C LEU A 273 9.54 -17.95 16.33
N GLN A 274 10.16 -17.04 17.06
CA GLN A 274 11.27 -17.31 17.96
C GLN A 274 10.80 -17.92 19.31
N ARG A 275 9.48 -17.99 19.55
CA ARG A 275 8.89 -18.76 20.66
C ARG A 275 9.12 -20.26 20.55
N ALA A 276 9.20 -20.79 19.33
CA ALA A 276 9.48 -22.21 19.10
C ALA A 276 10.97 -22.55 19.21
N GLY A 277 11.83 -21.54 19.25
CA GLY A 277 13.28 -21.67 19.35
C GLY A 277 13.75 -21.97 20.78
N GLN A 278 15.07 -22.14 20.89
CA GLN A 278 15.78 -22.23 22.17
C GLN A 278 16.07 -20.83 22.73
N ARG A 279 16.33 -19.85 21.87
CA ARG A 279 16.46 -18.46 22.28
C ARG A 279 15.11 -17.78 22.15
N HIS A 280 14.60 -17.16 23.19
CA HIS A 280 13.38 -16.38 23.12
C HIS A 280 13.71 -14.91 22.88
N PHE A 281 12.96 -14.26 21.98
CA PHE A 281 13.10 -12.83 21.73
C PHE A 281 11.90 -12.11 22.31
N ASP A 282 12.16 -11.04 23.05
CA ASP A 282 11.13 -10.07 23.41
C ASP A 282 10.83 -9.13 22.23
N LEU A 283 9.78 -8.33 22.36
CA LEU A 283 9.40 -7.35 21.34
C LEU A 283 10.54 -6.35 21.04
N PHE A 284 11.24 -5.88 22.07
CA PHE A 284 12.36 -4.93 21.92
C PHE A 284 13.60 -5.59 21.31
N THR A 285 13.92 -6.82 21.71
CA THR A 285 15.01 -7.61 21.13
C THR A 285 14.76 -7.88 19.65
N SER A 286 13.52 -8.24 19.29
CA SER A 286 13.10 -8.43 17.90
C SER A 286 13.16 -7.13 17.10
N LEU A 287 12.75 -6.00 17.69
CA LEU A 287 12.85 -4.69 17.07
C LEU A 287 14.30 -4.31 16.78
N TYR A 288 15.20 -4.50 17.75
CA TYR A 288 16.63 -4.28 17.56
C TYR A 288 17.19 -5.15 16.44
N PHE A 289 16.90 -6.44 16.45
CA PHE A 289 17.32 -7.36 15.40
C PHE A 289 16.85 -6.91 14.00
N VAL A 290 15.58 -6.51 13.84
CA VAL A 290 15.04 -6.06 12.55
C VAL A 290 15.65 -4.74 12.11
N MET A 291 15.86 -3.80 13.03
CA MET A 291 16.53 -2.52 12.73
C MET A 291 17.98 -2.73 12.27
N VAL A 292 18.74 -3.59 12.95
CA VAL A 292 20.12 -3.96 12.57
C VAL A 292 20.15 -4.69 11.23
N THR A 293 19.15 -5.53 10.95
CA THR A 293 19.01 -6.25 9.68
C THR A 293 18.68 -5.30 8.52
N PHE A 294 17.70 -4.41 8.68
CA PHE A 294 17.30 -3.46 7.63
C PHE A 294 18.32 -2.37 7.36
N SER A 295 19.10 -1.99 8.37
CA SER A 295 20.26 -1.11 8.18
C SER A 295 21.45 -1.82 7.53
N THR A 296 21.36 -3.14 7.28
CA THR A 296 22.43 -3.98 6.70
C THR A 296 23.71 -4.02 7.53
N VAL A 297 23.63 -3.64 8.82
CA VAL A 297 24.77 -3.67 9.73
C VAL A 297 25.10 -5.11 10.13
N GLY A 298 24.08 -5.88 10.53
CA GLY A 298 24.21 -7.33 10.78
C GLY A 298 25.30 -7.72 11.79
N TYR A 299 25.25 -7.19 13.01
CA TYR A 299 26.26 -7.48 14.05
C TYR A 299 26.48 -8.97 14.33
N GLY A 300 25.44 -9.80 14.14
CA GLY A 300 25.51 -11.25 14.35
C GLY A 300 25.44 -11.69 15.82
N ASP A 301 25.16 -10.76 16.73
CA ASP A 301 24.91 -11.01 18.15
C ASP A 301 23.57 -11.74 18.39
N LEU A 302 22.55 -11.41 17.59
CA LEU A 302 21.25 -12.07 17.54
C LEU A 302 21.04 -12.73 16.17
N TYR A 303 20.55 -13.96 16.18
CA TYR A 303 20.24 -14.69 14.96
C TYR A 303 19.12 -15.72 15.17
N PRO A 304 18.28 -15.96 14.14
CA PRO A 304 17.22 -16.95 14.17
C PRO A 304 17.78 -18.38 14.30
N ASP A 305 17.30 -19.14 15.29
CA ASP A 305 17.70 -20.53 15.50
C ASP A 305 16.82 -21.52 14.70
N THR A 306 15.52 -21.26 14.56
CA THR A 306 14.58 -22.13 13.86
C THR A 306 14.61 -21.93 12.33
N TRP A 307 14.30 -22.99 11.59
CA TRP A 307 14.20 -22.91 10.12
C TRP A 307 13.10 -21.95 9.66
N MET A 308 11.98 -21.87 10.41
CA MET A 308 10.86 -20.97 10.11
C MET A 308 11.24 -19.50 10.26
N SER A 309 11.92 -19.15 11.35
CA SER A 309 12.38 -17.77 11.58
C SER A 309 13.45 -17.37 10.56
N ARG A 310 14.37 -18.27 10.18
CA ARG A 310 15.34 -18.02 9.10
C ARG A 310 14.66 -17.73 7.76
N LEU A 311 13.70 -18.57 7.35
CA LEU A 311 12.94 -18.38 6.12
C LEU A 311 12.16 -17.05 6.15
N TYR A 312 11.58 -16.72 7.30
CA TYR A 312 10.86 -15.47 7.52
C TYR A 312 11.76 -14.25 7.34
N VAL A 313 12.95 -14.23 7.94
CA VAL A 313 13.91 -13.12 7.78
C VAL A 313 14.35 -12.96 6.33
N ILE A 314 14.68 -14.06 5.64
CA ILE A 314 15.05 -14.01 4.22
C ILE A 314 13.90 -13.42 3.40
N SER A 315 12.68 -13.88 3.62
CA SER A 315 11.49 -13.37 2.94
C SER A 315 11.25 -11.87 3.23
N LEU A 316 11.42 -11.45 4.48
CA LEU A 316 11.27 -10.06 4.91
C LEU A 316 12.30 -9.15 4.22
N ILE A 317 13.56 -9.59 4.11
CA ILE A 317 14.63 -8.85 3.41
C ILE A 317 14.28 -8.72 1.92
N CYS A 318 13.85 -9.79 1.26
CA CYS A 318 13.44 -9.75 -0.14
C CYS A 318 12.27 -8.77 -0.38
N ILE A 319 11.25 -8.79 0.48
CA ILE A 319 10.10 -7.88 0.40
C ILE A 319 10.55 -6.43 0.63
N ALA A 320 11.41 -6.17 1.62
CA ALA A 320 11.92 -4.84 1.91
C ALA A 320 12.70 -4.25 0.71
N PHE A 321 13.58 -5.05 0.08
CA PHE A 321 14.30 -4.65 -1.12
C PHE A 321 13.40 -4.47 -2.35
N GLY A 322 12.26 -5.15 -2.43
CA GLY A 322 11.28 -4.90 -3.48
C GLY A 322 10.52 -3.58 -3.29
N ILE A 323 10.05 -3.32 -2.07
CA ILE A 323 9.15 -2.20 -1.78
C ILE A 323 9.91 -0.87 -1.59
N LEU A 324 10.96 -0.84 -0.75
CA LEU A 324 11.61 0.41 -0.36
C LEU A 324 12.19 1.19 -1.55
N PRO A 325 12.96 0.58 -2.47
CA PRO A 325 13.47 1.29 -3.63
C PRO A 325 12.36 1.84 -4.52
N SER A 326 11.25 1.10 -4.68
CA SER A 326 10.11 1.58 -5.45
C SER A 326 9.49 2.83 -4.84
N GLN A 327 9.38 2.91 -3.50
CA GLN A 327 8.83 4.08 -2.83
C GLN A 327 9.77 5.30 -2.88
N VAL A 328 11.08 5.06 -2.78
CA VAL A 328 12.11 6.11 -2.94
C VAL A 328 12.10 6.66 -4.36
N ARG A 329 11.97 5.81 -5.38
CA ARG A 329 11.85 6.26 -6.79
C ARG A 329 10.67 7.21 -6.98
N HIS A 330 9.48 6.84 -6.51
CA HIS A 330 8.31 7.74 -6.59
C HIS A 330 8.55 9.08 -5.89
N CYS A 331 9.21 9.09 -4.73
CA CYS A 331 9.57 10.33 -4.04
C CYS A 331 10.54 11.19 -4.88
N SER A 332 11.59 10.57 -5.42
CA SER A 332 12.60 11.26 -6.24
C SER A 332 12.01 11.90 -7.51
N GLN A 333 11.06 11.23 -8.16
CA GLN A 333 10.36 11.75 -9.34
C GLN A 333 9.54 12.99 -9.02
N ILE A 334 8.74 12.95 -7.94
CA ILE A 334 7.94 14.11 -7.52
C ILE A 334 8.87 15.28 -7.15
N LEU A 335 10.03 15.00 -6.54
CA LEU A 335 11.00 16.03 -6.16
C LEU A 335 11.66 16.68 -7.37
N ALA A 336 12.00 15.89 -8.39
CA ALA A 336 12.55 16.39 -9.63
C ALA A 336 11.56 17.32 -10.34
N VAL A 337 10.27 16.94 -10.42
CA VAL A 337 9.21 17.77 -11.00
C VAL A 337 9.04 19.07 -10.21
N HIS A 338 9.00 19.00 -8.88
CA HIS A 338 8.88 20.19 -8.04
C HIS A 338 10.07 21.14 -8.20
N ARG A 339 11.30 20.61 -8.29
CA ARG A 339 12.51 21.40 -8.50
C ARG A 339 12.50 22.11 -9.86
N ASN A 340 12.03 21.43 -10.90
CA ASN A 340 11.95 22.00 -12.24
C ASN A 340 10.87 23.09 -12.37
N ALA A 341 9.83 23.06 -11.52
CA ALA A 341 8.79 24.09 -11.51
C ALA A 341 9.20 25.37 -10.74
N THR A 342 10.25 25.29 -9.91
CA THR A 342 10.74 26.43 -9.10
C THR A 342 11.96 27.14 -9.70
N ASN A 343 12.59 26.55 -10.71
CA ASN A 343 13.68 27.14 -11.50
C ASN A 343 13.12 27.66 -12.81
#